data_AF-A0A0S8A693-F1
#
_entry.id   AF-A0A0S8A693-F1
#
_cell.length_a   1.000
_cell.length_b   1.000
_cell.length_c   1.000
_cell.angle_alpha   90.00
_cell.angle_beta   90.00
_cell.angle_gamma   90.00
#
_symmetry.space_group_name_H-M   'P 1'
#
loop_
_entity.id
_entity.type
_entity.pdbx_description
1 polymer ?
#
loop_
_entity_poly.entity_id
_entity_poly.type
_entity_poly.pdbx_seq_one_letter_code
_entity_poly.pdbx_strand_id
1 'polypeptide(L)'
;FEHRNYMPMIGPLFAVMYYLVYFANMVHRPAAKRAVLSLPVIVILFSGLLTHQSAIIWSDPGALFRVWALEHPDSLRAQRIYGQYLGINQQPELAIQTLDATFHKFSHDISLPLEIINISCRYDLQAPYSIQDIENMILNARYSDGILTMTKTLIDSIVNKKCNHYEIPEAIALVSAISKIPNLQKLLGQLSPAIELLDTVYKYQPLPTAPIRQARLLASAGLYPEALKYIEKAKTAAQTKKLFVPSELPKIIEFEAQIKKMVKIDNNSARHGV
;
A
#
# COMPACT_ATOMS: atom_id res chain seq x y z
N PHE A 1 5.42 -13.33 0.26
CA PHE A 1 6.69 -14.09 0.26
C PHE A 1 6.33 -15.47 0.69
N GLU A 2 6.52 -16.41 -0.22
CA GLU A 2 6.12 -17.82 -0.14
C GLU A 2 5.05 -18.12 0.93
N HIS A 3 3.79 -18.27 0.52
CA HIS A 3 2.83 -19.03 1.34
C HIS A 3 3.33 -20.47 1.36
N ARG A 4 4.34 -20.75 2.18
CA ARG A 4 4.89 -22.09 2.34
C ARG A 4 3.82 -22.90 3.06
N ASN A 5 3.01 -23.58 2.26
CA ASN A 5 2.14 -24.60 2.78
C ASN A 5 3.03 -25.80 3.10
N TYR A 6 3.38 -25.96 4.37
CA TYR A 6 4.16 -27.09 4.84
C TYR A 6 3.30 -28.35 5.02
N MET A 7 1.97 -28.21 4.98
CA MET A 7 1.05 -29.31 5.23
C MET A 7 1.20 -30.48 4.23
N PRO A 8 1.40 -30.24 2.92
CA PRO A 8 1.64 -31.31 1.96
C PRO A 8 2.92 -32.12 2.21
N MET A 9 3.90 -31.60 2.96
CA MET A 9 5.15 -32.32 3.24
C MET A 9 4.98 -33.42 4.30
N ILE A 10 3.92 -33.37 5.10
CA ILE A 10 3.67 -34.34 6.17
C ILE A 10 3.49 -35.76 5.60
N GLY A 11 2.67 -35.92 4.55
CA GLY A 11 2.40 -37.22 3.93
C GLY A 11 3.65 -37.94 3.40
N PRO A 12 4.46 -37.30 2.55
CA PRO A 12 5.73 -37.86 2.07
C PRO A 12 6.69 -38.24 3.21
N LEU A 13 6.79 -37.43 4.26
CA LEU A 13 7.65 -37.75 5.41
C LEU A 13 7.18 -39.02 6.14
N PHE A 14 5.88 -39.18 6.37
CA PHE A 14 5.32 -40.40 6.95
C PHE A 14 5.60 -41.63 6.08
N ALA A 15 5.41 -41.52 4.76
CA ALA A 15 5.68 -42.61 3.83
C ALA A 15 7.16 -43.02 3.86
N VAL A 16 8.08 -42.06 3.81
CA VAL A 16 9.53 -42.33 3.88
C VAL A 16 9.90 -43.02 5.20
N MET A 17 9.38 -42.52 6.33
CA MET A 17 9.65 -43.13 7.64
C MET A 17 9.11 -44.56 7.74
N TYR A 18 7.91 -44.83 7.20
CA TYR A 18 7.34 -46.17 7.13
C TYR A 18 8.24 -47.13 6.34
N TYR A 19 8.63 -46.74 5.12
CA TYR A 19 9.46 -47.59 4.27
C TYR A 19 10.87 -47.79 4.84
N LEU A 20 11.46 -46.79 5.50
CA LEU A 20 12.75 -46.94 6.17
C LEU A 20 12.73 -48.02 7.26
N VAL A 21 11.67 -48.04 8.09
CA VAL A 21 11.50 -49.09 9.11
C VAL A 21 11.24 -50.45 8.47
N TYR A 22 10.40 -50.50 7.43
CA TYR A 22 10.10 -51.71 6.68
C TYR A 22 11.38 -52.35 6.11
N PHE A 23 12.19 -51.57 5.40
CA PHE A 23 13.45 -52.07 4.83
C PHE A 23 14.50 -52.39 5.89
N ALA A 24 14.58 -51.61 6.98
CA ALA A 24 15.50 -51.93 8.09
C ALA A 24 15.22 -53.31 8.73
N ASN A 25 13.97 -53.78 8.70
CA ASN A 25 13.60 -55.10 9.20
C ASN A 25 13.93 -56.25 8.23
N MET A 26 14.08 -55.96 6.93
CA MET A 26 14.53 -56.95 5.93
C MET A 26 16.06 -57.14 5.92
N VAL A 27 16.81 -56.25 6.57
CA VAL A 27 18.28 -56.30 6.60
C VAL A 27 18.77 -57.17 7.76
N HIS A 28 19.37 -58.32 7.43
CA HIS A 28 19.91 -59.25 8.44
C HIS A 28 21.30 -58.86 8.98
N ARG A 29 22.06 -58.01 8.26
CA ARG A 29 23.38 -57.56 8.71
C ARG A 29 23.24 -56.43 9.74
N PRO A 30 23.75 -56.59 10.99
CA PRO A 30 23.52 -55.61 12.06
C PRO A 30 24.11 -54.23 11.76
N ALA A 31 25.25 -54.17 11.06
CA ALA A 31 25.86 -52.90 10.64
C ALA A 31 24.99 -52.13 9.62
N ALA A 32 24.44 -52.84 8.62
CA ALA A 32 23.58 -52.23 7.62
C ALA A 32 22.24 -51.77 8.23
N LYS A 33 21.68 -52.54 9.18
CA LYS A 33 20.49 -52.13 9.92
C LYS A 33 20.71 -50.84 10.74
N ARG A 34 21.86 -50.72 11.42
CA ARG A 34 22.24 -49.48 12.14
C ARG A 34 22.39 -48.30 11.19
N ALA A 35 22.98 -48.50 10.02
CA ALA A 35 23.13 -47.46 9.01
C ALA A 35 21.77 -46.93 8.54
N VAL A 36 20.83 -47.82 8.18
CA VAL A 36 19.47 -47.41 7.75
C VAL A 36 18.73 -46.65 8.85
N LEU A 37 18.80 -47.12 10.10
CA LEU A 37 18.14 -46.47 11.24
C LEU A 37 18.80 -45.14 11.65
N SER A 38 20.05 -44.89 11.28
CA SER A 38 20.72 -43.60 11.53
C SER A 38 20.26 -42.50 10.59
N LEU A 39 19.74 -42.84 9.41
CA LEU A 39 19.38 -41.87 8.36
C LEU A 39 18.29 -40.87 8.82
N PRO A 40 17.18 -41.27 9.50
CA PRO A 40 16.24 -40.31 10.07
C PRO A 40 16.87 -39.34 11.06
N VAL A 41 17.80 -39.80 11.91
CA VAL A 41 18.48 -38.96 12.89
C VAL A 41 19.33 -37.90 12.17
N ILE A 42 20.04 -38.30 11.13
CA ILE A 42 20.82 -37.38 10.28
C ILE A 42 19.90 -36.35 9.63
N VAL A 43 18.77 -36.78 9.04
CA VAL A 43 17.80 -35.87 8.41
C VAL A 43 17.25 -34.86 9.42
N ILE A 44 16.91 -35.29 10.63
CA ILE A 44 16.42 -34.39 11.70
C ILE A 44 17.50 -33.39 12.08
N LEU A 45 18.75 -33.84 12.27
CA LEU A 45 19.88 -32.95 12.61
C LEU A 45 20.12 -31.90 11.52
N PHE A 46 20.20 -32.33 10.25
CA PHE A 46 20.37 -31.41 9.12
C PHE A 46 19.19 -30.45 8.97
N SER A 47 17.96 -30.94 9.14
CA SER A 47 16.76 -30.10 9.11
C SER A 47 16.78 -29.06 10.22
N GLY A 48 17.22 -29.46 11.43
CA GLY A 48 17.40 -28.55 12.55
C GLY A 48 18.44 -27.47 12.26
N LEU A 49 19.58 -27.84 11.66
CA LEU A 49 20.62 -26.89 11.24
C LEU A 49 20.12 -25.92 10.16
N LEU A 50 19.45 -26.41 9.13
CA LEU A 50 18.87 -25.57 8.06
C LEU A 50 17.79 -24.64 8.61
N THR A 51 16.96 -25.14 9.51
CA THR A 51 15.93 -24.34 10.18
C THR A 51 16.57 -23.26 11.05
N HIS A 52 17.65 -23.57 11.76
CA HIS A 52 18.38 -22.59 12.56
C HIS A 52 19.00 -21.48 11.70
N GLN A 53 19.65 -21.84 10.59
CA GLN A 53 20.19 -20.87 9.62
C GLN A 53 19.10 -19.99 9.02
N SER A 54 17.96 -20.60 8.66
CA SER A 54 16.80 -19.86 8.20
C SER A 54 16.29 -18.92 9.28
N ALA A 55 16.13 -19.39 10.52
CA ALA A 55 15.66 -18.57 11.63
C ALA A 55 16.54 -17.34 11.88
N ILE A 56 17.87 -17.46 11.71
CA ILE A 56 18.80 -16.33 11.81
C ILE A 56 18.46 -15.27 10.75
N ILE A 57 18.35 -15.65 9.47
CA ILE A 57 18.02 -14.70 8.39
C ILE A 57 16.65 -14.07 8.62
N TRP A 58 15.66 -14.85 9.02
CA TRP A 58 14.30 -14.37 9.28
C TRP A 58 14.19 -13.51 10.54
N SER A 59 15.14 -13.62 11.46
CA SER A 59 15.20 -12.78 12.67
C SER A 59 15.77 -11.39 12.41
N ASP A 60 16.52 -11.21 11.31
CA ASP A 60 17.05 -9.91 10.90
C ASP A 60 16.32 -9.38 9.65
N PRO A 61 15.44 -8.37 9.79
CA PRO A 61 14.73 -7.79 8.65
C PRO A 61 15.67 -7.30 7.53
N GLY A 62 16.87 -6.84 7.87
CA GLY A 62 17.84 -6.37 6.88
C GLY A 62 18.36 -7.48 5.99
N ALA A 63 18.86 -8.56 6.58
CA ALA A 63 19.25 -9.76 5.86
C ALA A 63 18.08 -10.34 5.05
N LEU A 64 16.90 -10.44 5.65
CA LEU A 64 15.71 -10.99 4.99
C LEU A 64 15.33 -10.20 3.73
N PHE A 65 15.18 -8.88 3.83
CA PHE A 65 14.75 -8.06 2.69
C PHE A 65 15.83 -7.98 1.62
N ARG A 66 17.12 -7.96 2.00
CA ARG A 66 18.22 -8.03 1.04
C ARG A 66 18.19 -9.35 0.27
N VAL A 67 18.04 -10.48 0.97
CA VAL A 67 17.97 -11.81 0.32
C VAL A 67 16.78 -11.88 -0.63
N TRP A 68 15.60 -11.42 -0.21
CA TRP A 68 14.42 -11.38 -1.09
C TRP A 68 14.62 -10.51 -2.33
N ALA A 69 15.27 -9.35 -2.19
CA ALA A 69 15.59 -8.50 -3.33
C ALA A 69 16.60 -9.15 -4.28
N LEU A 70 17.57 -9.90 -3.76
CA LEU A 70 18.56 -10.61 -4.56
C LEU A 70 17.97 -11.85 -5.26
N GLU A 71 17.14 -12.63 -4.59
CA GLU A 71 16.51 -13.84 -5.13
C GLU A 71 15.37 -13.52 -6.11
N HIS A 72 14.72 -12.36 -5.95
CA HIS A 72 13.59 -11.93 -6.77
C HIS A 72 13.83 -10.52 -7.37
N PRO A 73 14.80 -10.37 -8.29
CA PRO A 73 15.11 -9.10 -8.93
C PRO A 73 13.96 -8.55 -9.79
N ASP A 74 13.06 -9.43 -10.26
CA ASP A 74 11.86 -9.08 -11.03
C ASP A 74 10.60 -8.91 -10.17
N SER A 75 10.73 -8.93 -8.84
CA SER A 75 9.59 -8.71 -7.95
C SER A 75 9.57 -7.26 -7.46
N LEU A 76 8.67 -6.47 -8.04
CA LEU A 76 8.35 -5.11 -7.59
C LEU A 76 8.21 -5.03 -6.06
N ARG A 77 7.50 -5.99 -5.45
CA ARG A 77 7.29 -6.03 -4.01
C ARG A 77 8.60 -6.24 -3.24
N ALA A 78 9.48 -7.13 -3.70
CA ALA A 78 10.75 -7.42 -3.02
C ALA A 78 11.67 -6.20 -3.06
N GLN A 79 11.81 -5.59 -4.23
CA GLN A 79 12.64 -4.40 -4.40
C GLN A 79 12.09 -3.21 -3.61
N ARG A 80 10.77 -2.97 -3.64
CA ARG A 80 10.12 -1.89 -2.90
C ARG A 80 10.33 -2.03 -1.39
N ILE A 81 10.10 -3.21 -0.82
CA ILE A 81 10.30 -3.45 0.62
C ILE A 81 11.75 -3.24 1.02
N TYR A 82 12.70 -3.68 0.19
CA TYR A 82 14.12 -3.47 0.46
C TYR A 82 14.49 -1.97 0.43
N GLY A 83 14.03 -1.23 -0.59
CA GLY A 83 14.20 0.23 -0.65
C GLY A 83 13.60 0.95 0.56
N GLN A 84 12.38 0.58 0.97
CA GLN A 84 11.73 1.10 2.19
C GLN A 84 12.56 0.83 3.45
N TYR A 85 13.08 -0.40 3.58
CA TYR A 85 13.93 -0.77 4.70
C TYR A 85 15.20 0.09 4.75
N LEU A 86 15.88 0.28 3.62
CA LEU A 86 17.05 1.16 3.54
C LEU A 86 16.72 2.58 3.98
N GLY A 87 15.57 3.12 3.54
CA GLY A 87 15.11 4.45 3.91
C GLY A 87 14.78 4.59 5.41
N ILE A 88 14.28 3.52 6.06
CA ILE A 88 14.02 3.52 7.51
C ILE A 88 15.33 3.40 8.30
N ASN A 89 16.33 2.69 7.77
CA ASN A 89 17.60 2.42 8.43
C ASN A 89 18.69 3.46 8.11
N GLN A 90 18.29 4.70 7.84
CA GLN A 90 19.20 5.84 7.63
C GLN A 90 20.20 5.65 6.48
N GLN A 91 19.79 4.94 5.43
CA GLN A 91 20.53 4.84 4.16
C GLN A 91 19.70 5.45 3.02
N PRO A 92 19.33 6.73 3.11
CA PRO A 92 18.35 7.33 2.21
C PRO A 92 18.82 7.40 0.76
N GLU A 93 20.10 7.62 0.49
CA GLU A 93 20.65 7.67 -0.87
C GLU A 93 20.56 6.30 -1.54
N LEU A 94 20.95 5.24 -0.83
CA LEU A 94 20.86 3.87 -1.36
C LEU A 94 19.40 3.43 -1.53
N ALA A 95 18.51 3.88 -0.62
CA ALA A 95 17.09 3.66 -0.75
C ALA A 95 16.52 4.32 -2.02
N ILE A 96 16.83 5.59 -2.24
CA ILE A 96 16.42 6.34 -3.42
C ILE A 96 16.95 5.67 -4.68
N GLN A 97 18.24 5.33 -4.72
CA GLN A 97 18.85 4.63 -5.86
C GLN A 97 18.16 3.29 -6.15
N THR A 98 17.87 2.50 -5.11
CA THR A 98 17.21 1.20 -5.25
C THR A 98 15.78 1.36 -5.79
N LEU A 99 15.01 2.28 -5.23
CA LEU A 99 13.63 2.53 -5.64
C LEU A 99 13.55 3.14 -7.04
N ASP A 100 14.50 3.99 -7.40
CA ASP A 100 14.57 4.64 -8.71
C ASP A 100 14.89 3.63 -9.82
N ALA A 101 15.91 2.78 -9.59
CA ALA A 101 16.20 1.65 -10.47
C ALA A 101 15.01 0.70 -10.61
N THR A 102 14.27 0.48 -9.51
CA THR A 102 13.04 -0.31 -9.52
C THR A 102 11.95 0.36 -10.35
N PHE A 103 11.80 1.68 -10.25
CA PHE A 103 10.80 2.43 -11.00
C PHE A 103 11.08 2.40 -12.51
N HIS A 104 12.36 2.48 -12.93
CA HIS A 104 12.70 2.30 -14.34
C HIS A 104 12.23 0.95 -14.91
N LYS A 105 12.19 -0.10 -14.09
CA LYS A 105 11.69 -1.42 -14.47
C LYS A 105 10.17 -1.55 -14.36
N PHE A 106 9.56 -0.87 -13.38
CA PHE A 106 8.13 -0.89 -13.08
C PHE A 106 7.52 0.51 -13.21
N SER A 107 7.69 1.15 -14.38
CA SER A 107 7.37 2.56 -14.62
C SER A 107 5.89 2.94 -14.49
N HIS A 108 5.02 1.95 -14.31
CA HIS A 108 3.59 2.13 -14.11
C HIS A 108 3.18 2.11 -12.63
N ASP A 109 4.09 1.79 -11.69
CA ASP A 109 3.80 1.83 -10.25
C ASP A 109 4.30 3.14 -9.64
N ILE A 110 3.39 4.12 -9.56
CA ILE A 110 3.67 5.44 -8.99
C ILE A 110 3.91 5.41 -7.46
N SER A 111 3.70 4.27 -6.78
CA SER A 111 4.05 4.17 -5.36
C SER A 111 5.56 4.29 -5.12
N LEU A 112 6.40 3.93 -6.11
CA LEU A 112 7.85 4.04 -6.01
C LEU A 112 8.34 5.49 -5.99
N PRO A 113 7.99 6.36 -6.97
CA PRO A 113 8.40 7.76 -6.91
C PRO A 113 7.74 8.52 -5.74
N LEU A 114 6.54 8.12 -5.29
CA LEU A 114 5.97 8.62 -4.02
C LEU A 114 6.80 8.24 -2.80
N GLU A 115 7.30 7.02 -2.72
CA GLU A 115 8.22 6.57 -1.66
C GLU A 115 9.53 7.35 -1.71
N ILE A 116 10.09 7.56 -2.90
CA ILE A 116 11.31 8.35 -3.10
C ILE A 116 11.11 9.77 -2.58
N ILE A 117 9.98 10.42 -2.90
CA ILE A 117 9.65 11.75 -2.39
C ILE A 117 9.50 11.74 -0.86
N ASN A 118 8.86 10.72 -0.28
CA ASN A 118 8.75 10.57 1.18
C ASN A 118 10.10 10.47 1.88
N ILE A 119 11.00 9.64 1.35
CA ILE A 119 12.35 9.47 1.89
C ILE A 119 13.12 10.78 1.72
N SER A 120 13.06 11.39 0.54
CA SER A 120 13.74 12.65 0.25
C SER A 120 13.29 13.76 1.19
N CYS A 121 11.97 13.90 1.40
CA CYS A 121 11.43 14.83 2.37
C CYS A 121 11.96 14.58 3.80
N ARG A 122 11.94 13.32 4.26
CA ARG A 122 12.35 12.97 5.63
C ARG A 122 13.80 13.34 5.94
N TYR A 123 14.67 13.21 4.94
CA TYR A 123 16.11 13.41 5.07
C TYR A 123 16.60 14.73 4.45
N ASP A 124 15.69 15.63 4.07
CA ASP A 124 15.99 16.91 3.42
C ASP A 124 16.86 16.77 2.15
N LEU A 125 16.64 15.68 1.40
CA LEU A 125 17.30 15.42 0.12
C LEU A 125 16.47 15.96 -1.04
N GLN A 126 17.13 16.27 -2.14
CA GLN A 126 16.46 16.62 -3.39
C GLN A 126 15.90 15.34 -4.05
N ALA A 127 14.57 15.27 -4.19
CA ALA A 127 13.93 14.17 -4.89
C ALA A 127 14.19 14.27 -6.41
N PRO A 128 14.43 13.14 -7.11
CA PRO A 128 14.52 13.10 -8.56
C PRO A 128 13.17 13.33 -9.26
N TYR A 129 12.07 13.25 -8.52
CA TYR A 129 10.71 13.44 -9.02
C TYR A 129 10.01 14.57 -8.27
N SER A 130 9.30 15.42 -9.02
CA SER A 130 8.39 16.43 -8.47
C SER A 130 6.97 15.89 -8.36
N ILE A 131 6.10 16.58 -7.60
CA ILE A 131 4.67 16.26 -7.57
C ILE A 131 4.06 16.37 -8.97
N GLN A 132 4.50 17.34 -9.78
CA GLN A 132 4.03 17.52 -11.15
C GLN A 132 4.37 16.31 -12.05
N ASP A 133 5.53 15.69 -11.83
CA ASP A 133 5.91 14.47 -12.56
C ASP A 133 4.96 13.32 -12.22
N ILE A 134 4.59 13.17 -10.94
CA ILE A 134 3.59 12.18 -10.51
C ILE A 134 2.23 12.43 -11.18
N GLU A 135 1.79 13.68 -11.27
CA GLU A 135 0.53 14.02 -11.95
C GLU A 135 0.50 13.56 -13.40
N ASN A 136 1.63 13.73 -14.11
CA ASN A 136 1.77 13.32 -15.50
C ASN A 136 1.81 11.78 -15.63
N MET A 137 2.41 11.08 -14.67
CA MET A 137 2.48 9.61 -14.65
C MET A 137 1.15 8.94 -14.33
N ILE A 138 0.29 9.62 -13.55
CA ILE A 138 -0.99 9.07 -13.04
C ILE A 138 -1.94 8.58 -14.14
N LEU A 139 -1.92 9.21 -15.32
CA LEU A 139 -2.81 8.82 -16.43
C LEU A 139 -2.59 7.38 -16.89
N ASN A 140 -1.36 6.87 -16.76
CA ASN A 140 -0.99 5.52 -17.18
C ASN A 140 -0.63 4.60 -15.99
N ALA A 141 -0.82 5.08 -14.76
CA ALA A 141 -0.45 4.35 -13.56
C ALA A 141 -1.36 3.14 -13.31
N ARG A 142 -0.76 2.05 -12.83
CA ARG A 142 -1.51 0.95 -12.22
C ARG A 142 -1.65 1.21 -10.74
N TYR A 143 -2.84 0.92 -10.21
CA TYR A 143 -3.05 0.95 -8.78
C TYR A 143 -2.14 -0.09 -8.10
N SER A 144 -1.44 0.33 -7.05
CA SER A 144 -0.80 -0.54 -6.09
C SER A 144 -1.23 -0.14 -4.67
N ASP A 145 -1.22 -1.12 -3.76
CA ASP A 145 -1.57 -0.94 -2.34
C ASP A 145 -0.73 0.17 -1.66
N GLY A 146 0.52 0.35 -2.11
CA GLY A 146 1.45 1.35 -1.60
C GLY A 146 1.03 2.81 -1.85
N ILE A 147 0.23 3.10 -2.88
CA ILE A 147 -0.09 4.48 -3.28
C ILE A 147 -0.78 5.23 -2.14
N LEU A 148 -1.81 4.64 -1.53
CA LEU A 148 -2.59 5.31 -0.49
C LEU A 148 -1.76 5.55 0.77
N THR A 149 -1.02 4.53 1.22
CA THR A 149 -0.16 4.63 2.40
C THR A 149 0.91 5.70 2.21
N MET A 150 1.62 5.70 1.07
CA MET A 150 2.68 6.67 0.81
C MET A 150 2.17 8.09 0.62
N THR A 151 0.99 8.24 0.02
CA THR A 151 0.34 9.53 -0.10
C THR A 151 -0.03 10.09 1.27
N LYS A 152 -0.60 9.28 2.16
CA LYS A 152 -0.91 9.69 3.54
C LYS A 152 0.35 10.12 4.27
N THR A 153 1.41 9.31 4.24
CA THR A 153 2.69 9.63 4.89
C THR A 153 3.30 10.94 4.38
N LEU A 154 3.22 11.19 3.07
CA LEU A 154 3.75 12.41 2.46
C LEU A 154 2.95 13.63 2.92
N ILE A 155 1.63 13.55 2.85
CA ILE A 155 0.74 14.63 3.27
C ILE A 155 0.94 14.95 4.74
N ASP A 156 1.00 13.93 5.61
CA ASP A 156 1.28 14.10 7.02
C ASP A 156 2.63 14.79 7.25
N SER A 157 3.64 14.48 6.43
CA SER A 157 4.96 15.09 6.53
C SER A 157 4.96 16.55 6.08
N ILE A 158 4.28 16.88 4.97
CA ILE A 158 4.11 18.25 4.47
C ILE A 158 3.37 19.11 5.49
N VAL A 159 2.24 18.60 5.97
CA VAL A 159 1.35 19.30 6.92
C VAL A 159 2.05 19.59 8.24
N ASN A 160 2.84 18.65 8.75
CA ASN A 160 3.59 18.82 9.99
C ASN A 160 4.92 19.57 9.80
N LYS A 161 5.15 20.20 8.63
CA LYS A 161 6.38 20.92 8.27
C LYS A 161 7.65 20.09 8.45
N LYS A 162 7.57 18.79 8.20
CA LYS A 162 8.73 17.89 8.16
C LYS A 162 9.39 17.87 6.78
N CYS A 163 8.71 18.38 5.76
CA CYS A 163 9.27 18.63 4.43
C CYS A 163 9.49 20.13 4.25
N ASN A 164 10.69 20.54 3.83
CA ASN A 164 10.99 21.94 3.48
C ASN A 164 10.68 22.24 2.00
N HIS A 165 10.69 21.22 1.15
CA HIS A 165 10.61 21.34 -0.30
C HIS A 165 9.18 21.34 -0.88
N TYR A 166 8.18 21.04 -0.04
CA TYR A 166 6.80 20.88 -0.47
C TYR A 166 5.85 21.60 0.49
N GLU A 167 4.85 22.24 -0.07
CA GLU A 167 3.82 23.03 0.59
C GLU A 167 2.45 22.36 0.51
N ILE A 168 1.51 22.86 1.32
CA ILE A 168 0.14 22.35 1.40
C ILE A 168 -0.59 22.36 0.04
N PRO A 169 -0.45 23.38 -0.84
CA PRO A 169 -1.07 23.34 -2.17
C PRO A 169 -0.64 22.14 -3.02
N GLU A 170 0.62 21.70 -2.92
CA GLU A 170 1.14 20.53 -3.63
C GLU A 170 0.58 19.23 -3.06
N ALA A 171 0.41 19.14 -1.75
CA ALA A 171 -0.31 18.04 -1.11
C ALA A 171 -1.76 17.91 -1.64
N ILE A 172 -2.45 19.03 -1.82
CA ILE A 172 -3.80 19.05 -2.41
C ILE A 172 -3.79 18.61 -3.87
N ALA A 173 -2.82 19.10 -4.65
CA ALA A 173 -2.63 18.72 -6.05
C ALA A 173 -2.41 17.20 -6.18
N LEU A 174 -1.56 16.63 -5.32
CA LEU A 174 -1.31 15.19 -5.29
C LEU A 174 -2.56 14.36 -5.00
N VAL A 175 -3.32 14.70 -3.94
CA VAL A 175 -4.60 14.01 -3.64
C VAL A 175 -5.55 14.12 -4.83
N SER A 176 -5.59 15.29 -5.46
CA SER A 176 -6.42 15.52 -6.63
C SER A 176 -6.03 14.63 -7.80
N ALA A 177 -4.74 14.50 -8.07
CA ALA A 177 -4.24 13.65 -9.13
C ALA A 177 -4.54 12.18 -8.83
N ILE A 178 -4.23 11.70 -7.62
CA ILE A 178 -4.46 10.29 -7.23
C ILE A 178 -5.92 9.90 -7.33
N SER A 179 -6.85 10.81 -6.99
CA SER A 179 -8.29 10.56 -7.14
C SER A 179 -8.74 10.27 -8.59
N LYS A 180 -7.89 10.55 -9.59
CA LYS A 180 -8.16 10.27 -11.00
C LYS A 180 -7.61 8.92 -11.48
N ILE A 181 -6.88 8.16 -10.65
CA ILE A 181 -6.33 6.86 -11.04
C ILE A 181 -7.48 5.90 -11.42
N PRO A 182 -7.48 5.31 -12.63
CA PRO A 182 -8.49 4.34 -13.04
C PRO A 182 -8.56 3.16 -12.07
N ASN A 183 -9.77 2.67 -11.78
CA ASN A 183 -10.05 1.60 -10.82
C ASN A 183 -9.74 1.90 -9.34
N LEU A 184 -9.26 3.10 -8.99
CA LEU A 184 -9.19 3.52 -7.58
C LEU A 184 -10.60 3.49 -6.97
N GLN A 185 -11.63 3.93 -7.70
CA GLN A 185 -13.03 3.84 -7.26
C GLN A 185 -13.52 2.41 -6.96
N LYS A 186 -13.02 1.40 -7.68
CA LYS A 186 -13.39 -0.01 -7.46
C LYS A 186 -12.69 -0.61 -6.24
N LEU A 187 -11.50 -0.11 -5.90
CA LEU A 187 -10.72 -0.49 -4.71
C LEU A 187 -11.02 0.38 -3.48
N LEU A 188 -11.59 1.56 -3.66
CA LEU A 188 -12.15 2.44 -2.63
C LEU A 188 -13.44 1.89 -1.99
N GLY A 189 -13.72 0.59 -2.12
CA GLY A 189 -14.43 -0.15 -1.07
C GLY A 189 -13.81 0.06 0.33
N GLN A 190 -12.55 0.53 0.39
CA GLN A 190 -11.99 1.24 1.54
C GLN A 190 -12.28 2.74 1.45
N LEU A 191 -13.52 3.12 1.74
CA LEU A 191 -13.93 4.53 1.72
C LEU A 191 -13.27 5.33 2.86
N SER A 192 -13.05 4.67 4.00
CA SER A 192 -12.58 5.31 5.23
C SER A 192 -11.20 5.97 5.11
N PRO A 193 -10.14 5.35 4.54
CA PRO A 193 -8.82 5.98 4.45
C PRO A 193 -8.80 7.23 3.56
N ALA A 194 -9.58 7.24 2.47
CA ALA A 194 -9.66 8.41 1.57
C ALA A 194 -10.42 9.56 2.23
N ILE A 195 -11.50 9.25 2.97
CA ILE A 195 -12.24 10.25 3.74
C ILE A 195 -11.39 10.80 4.88
N GLU A 196 -10.66 9.94 5.61
CA GLU A 196 -9.72 10.33 6.67
C GLU A 196 -8.64 11.26 6.12
N LEU A 197 -8.05 10.93 4.96
CA LEU A 197 -7.03 11.77 4.34
C LEU A 197 -7.58 13.17 4.00
N LEU A 198 -8.78 13.24 3.43
CA LEU A 198 -9.41 14.52 3.10
C LEU A 198 -9.85 15.28 4.36
N ASP A 199 -10.20 14.59 5.45
CA ASP A 199 -10.47 15.23 6.75
C ASP A 199 -9.20 15.85 7.33
N THR A 200 -8.06 15.16 7.23
CA THR A 200 -6.76 15.72 7.57
C THR A 200 -6.51 16.98 6.75
N VAL A 201 -6.61 16.92 5.42
CA VAL A 201 -6.45 18.10 4.55
C VAL A 201 -7.37 19.26 4.97
N TYR A 202 -8.65 18.99 5.24
CA TYR A 202 -9.61 20.00 5.66
C TYR A 202 -9.29 20.62 7.02
N LYS A 203 -8.79 19.82 7.98
CA LYS A 203 -8.40 20.30 9.32
C LYS A 203 -7.31 21.37 9.23
N TYR A 204 -6.34 21.20 8.33
CA TYR A 204 -5.22 22.13 8.17
C TYR A 204 -5.52 23.26 7.18
N GLN A 205 -6.35 23.00 6.17
CA GLN A 205 -6.80 24.01 5.23
C GLN A 205 -8.32 23.86 5.01
N PRO A 206 -9.14 24.66 5.73
CA PRO A 206 -10.61 24.55 5.69
C PRO A 206 -11.18 25.17 4.42
N LEU A 207 -10.71 24.71 3.26
CA LEU A 207 -11.25 25.05 1.96
C LEU A 207 -12.42 24.14 1.63
N PRO A 208 -13.41 24.62 0.86
CA PRO A 208 -14.55 23.81 0.43
C PRO A 208 -14.14 22.64 -0.48
N THR A 209 -12.95 22.66 -1.07
CA THR A 209 -12.45 21.64 -2.00
C THR A 209 -12.34 20.24 -1.39
N ALA A 210 -11.84 20.13 -0.16
CA ALA A 210 -11.72 18.85 0.55
C ALA A 210 -13.10 18.20 0.82
N PRO A 211 -14.07 18.88 1.46
CA PRO A 211 -15.39 18.31 1.70
C PRO A 211 -16.21 18.06 0.42
N ILE A 212 -16.04 18.85 -0.64
CA ILE A 212 -16.63 18.53 -1.96
C ILE A 212 -16.12 17.18 -2.48
N ARG A 213 -14.83 16.90 -2.33
CA ARG A 213 -14.24 15.61 -2.76
C ARG A 213 -14.70 14.46 -1.89
N GLN A 214 -14.81 14.66 -0.57
CA GLN A 214 -15.39 13.66 0.34
C GLN A 214 -16.81 13.31 -0.08
N ALA A 215 -17.65 14.32 -0.33
CA ALA A 215 -19.01 14.13 -0.81
C ALA A 215 -19.07 13.37 -2.14
N ARG A 216 -18.16 13.66 -3.09
CA ARG A 216 -18.11 12.96 -4.38
C ARG A 216 -17.73 11.49 -4.24
N LEU A 217 -16.77 11.18 -3.37
CA LEU A 217 -16.37 9.81 -3.09
C LEU A 217 -17.51 9.01 -2.45
N LEU A 218 -18.13 9.57 -1.40
CA LEU A 218 -19.27 8.94 -0.72
C LEU A 218 -20.46 8.72 -1.67
N ALA A 219 -20.80 9.73 -2.48
CA ALA A 219 -21.88 9.62 -3.47
C ALA A 219 -21.58 8.56 -4.54
N SER A 220 -20.33 8.44 -5.00
CA SER A 220 -19.93 7.39 -5.95
C SER A 220 -20.01 5.98 -5.38
N ALA A 221 -19.96 5.85 -4.04
CA ALA A 221 -20.12 4.60 -3.32
C ALA A 221 -21.58 4.32 -2.89
N GLY A 222 -22.54 5.14 -3.32
CA GLY A 222 -23.96 5.02 -2.93
C GLY A 222 -24.29 5.52 -1.52
N LEU A 223 -23.31 6.09 -0.80
CA LEU A 223 -23.47 6.60 0.57
C LEU A 223 -23.91 8.06 0.54
N TYR A 224 -25.10 8.28 -0.01
CA TYR A 224 -25.65 9.61 -0.23
C TYR A 224 -25.92 10.41 1.06
N PRO A 225 -26.41 9.82 2.17
CA PRO A 225 -26.61 10.56 3.42
C PRO A 225 -25.30 11.13 3.98
N GLU A 226 -24.23 10.35 3.97
CA GLU A 226 -22.90 10.77 4.38
C GLU A 226 -22.36 11.84 3.43
N ALA A 227 -22.55 11.66 2.12
CA ALA A 227 -22.14 12.64 1.12
C ALA A 227 -22.76 14.02 1.39
N LEU A 228 -24.06 14.08 1.72
CA LEU A 228 -24.75 15.32 2.05
C LEU A 228 -24.19 16.01 3.31
N LYS A 229 -23.73 15.26 4.32
CA LYS A 229 -23.06 15.86 5.50
C LYS A 229 -21.80 16.64 5.09
N TYR A 230 -21.03 16.09 4.15
CA TYR A 230 -19.84 16.77 3.63
C TYR A 230 -20.18 17.92 2.69
N ILE A 231 -21.30 17.88 1.97
CA ILE A 231 -21.79 19.05 1.21
C ILE A 231 -22.09 20.23 2.15
N GLU A 232 -22.74 19.99 3.29
CA GLU A 232 -22.98 21.06 4.27
C GLU A 232 -21.67 21.63 4.82
N LYS A 233 -20.71 20.76 5.16
CA LYS A 233 -19.35 21.16 5.56
C LYS A 233 -18.67 22.02 4.48
N ALA A 234 -18.84 21.69 3.21
CA ALA A 234 -18.34 22.49 2.09
C ALA A 234 -19.02 23.85 1.96
N LYS A 235 -20.35 23.93 2.14
CA LYS A 235 -21.07 25.21 2.12
C LYS A 235 -20.60 26.14 3.24
N THR A 236 -20.43 25.62 4.45
CA THR A 236 -19.92 26.40 5.59
C THR A 236 -18.53 26.96 5.28
N ALA A 237 -17.64 26.13 4.72
CA ALA A 237 -16.29 26.54 4.32
C ALA A 237 -16.28 27.55 3.16
N ALA A 238 -17.25 27.48 2.25
CA ALA A 238 -17.38 28.43 1.14
C ALA A 238 -17.93 29.80 1.59
N GLN A 239 -18.65 29.84 2.71
CA GLN A 239 -19.25 31.06 3.26
C GLN A 239 -18.25 31.91 4.07
N THR A 240 -17.19 31.32 4.64
CA THR A 240 -16.17 31.98 5.47
C THR A 240 -15.10 32.78 4.67
N LYS A 241 -15.54 33.54 3.66
CA LYS A 241 -14.73 34.22 2.62
C LYS A 241 -13.38 34.84 3.05
N LYS A 242 -12.37 34.67 2.18
CA LYS A 242 -11.35 35.69 1.88
C LYS A 242 -11.88 36.60 0.75
N LEU A 243 -11.67 37.92 0.87
CA LEU A 243 -12.33 38.99 0.10
C LEU A 243 -12.20 38.90 -1.45
N PHE A 244 -11.29 38.08 -1.98
CA PHE A 244 -10.89 38.10 -3.40
C PHE A 244 -10.97 36.76 -4.14
N VAL A 245 -11.61 35.73 -3.57
CA VAL A 245 -11.74 34.42 -4.21
C VAL A 245 -13.18 34.23 -4.76
N PRO A 246 -13.35 33.80 -6.02
CA PRO A 246 -14.66 33.45 -6.58
C PRO A 246 -15.38 32.41 -5.73
N SER A 247 -16.69 32.60 -5.54
CA SER A 247 -17.48 31.69 -4.70
C SER A 247 -17.70 30.35 -5.42
N GLU A 248 -17.24 29.26 -4.84
CA GLU A 248 -17.54 27.88 -5.28
C GLU A 248 -18.98 27.46 -4.91
N LEU A 249 -19.72 28.29 -4.16
CA LEU A 249 -21.06 27.99 -3.64
C LEU A 249 -22.08 27.56 -4.71
N PRO A 250 -22.17 28.19 -5.91
CA PRO A 250 -23.10 27.75 -6.94
C PRO A 250 -22.88 26.30 -7.39
N LYS A 251 -21.61 25.90 -7.55
CA LYS A 251 -21.23 24.54 -7.92
C LYS A 251 -21.55 23.53 -6.81
N ILE A 252 -21.40 23.94 -5.56
CA ILE A 252 -21.75 23.10 -4.39
C ILE A 252 -23.26 22.84 -4.36
N ILE A 253 -24.07 23.88 -4.59
CA ILE A 253 -25.54 23.78 -4.64
C ILE A 253 -25.99 22.89 -5.80
N GLU A 254 -25.39 23.05 -6.98
CA GLU A 254 -25.68 22.19 -8.13
C GLU A 254 -25.38 20.72 -7.82
N PHE A 255 -24.22 20.45 -7.22
CA PHE A 255 -23.83 19.08 -6.88
C PHE A 255 -24.73 18.47 -5.79
N GLU A 256 -25.18 19.26 -4.81
CA GLU A 256 -26.18 18.84 -3.83
C GLU A 256 -27.49 18.39 -4.49
N ALA A 257 -27.97 19.16 -5.47
CA ALA A 257 -29.19 18.84 -6.20
C ALA A 257 -29.07 17.51 -6.95
N GLN A 258 -27.89 17.22 -7.53
CA GLN A 258 -27.59 15.95 -8.17
C GLN A 258 -27.65 14.78 -7.17
N ILE A 259 -27.01 14.91 -6.00
CA ILE A 259 -27.03 13.87 -4.95
C ILE A 259 -28.46 13.64 -4.46
N LYS A 260 -29.23 14.71 -4.19
CA LYS A 260 -30.64 14.60 -3.77
C LYS A 260 -31.52 13.89 -4.82
N LYS A 261 -31.23 14.08 -6.11
CA LYS A 261 -31.90 13.34 -7.19
C LYS A 261 -31.57 11.85 -7.13
N MET A 262 -30.31 11.48 -6.89
CA MET A 262 -29.89 10.08 -6.74
C MET A 262 -30.54 9.40 -5.52
N VAL A 263 -30.64 10.09 -4.38
CA VAL A 263 -31.36 9.59 -3.19
C VAL A 263 -32.82 9.23 -3.50
N LYS A 264 -33.51 10.05 -4.29
CA LYS A 264 -34.90 9.78 -4.69
C LYS A 264 -35.01 8.54 -5.58
N ILE A 265 -34.04 8.34 -6.49
CA ILE A 265 -34.01 7.18 -7.38
C ILE A 265 -33.75 5.90 -6.56
N ASP A 266 -32.75 5.92 -5.68
CA ASP A 266 -32.38 4.77 -4.85
C ASP A 266 -33.53 4.33 -3.91
N ASN A 267 -34.19 5.28 -3.26
CA ASN A 267 -35.37 5.01 -2.42
C ASN A 267 -36.54 4.42 -3.22
N ASN A 268 -36.69 4.79 -4.50
CA ASN A 268 -37.73 4.24 -5.36
C ASN A 268 -37.37 2.81 -5.82
N SER A 269 -36.10 2.55 -6.15
CA SER A 269 -35.61 1.21 -6.49
C SER A 269 -35.75 0.21 -5.33
N ALA A 270 -35.45 0.64 -4.09
CA ALA A 270 -35.65 -0.18 -2.89
C ALA A 270 -37.13 -0.53 -2.63
N ARG A 271 -38.08 0.28 -3.12
CA ARG A 271 -39.52 0.04 -2.95
C ARG A 271 -40.13 -0.88 -4.02
N HIS A 272 -39.48 -1.07 -5.16
CA HIS A 272 -39.99 -1.86 -6.30
C HIS A 272 -39.26 -3.20 -6.47
N GLY A 273 -38.31 -3.52 -5.59
CA GLY A 273 -37.52 -4.76 -5.61
C GLY A 273 -37.97 -5.83 -4.62
N VAL A 274 -39.25 -5.82 -4.20
CA VAL A 274 -39.91 -6.89 -3.42
C VAL A 274 -40.94 -7.58 -4.30
#